data_AF-A0A847WKP5-F1
#
_entry.id   AF-A0A847WKP5-F1
#
_cell.length_a   1.000
_cell.length_b   1.000
_cell.length_c   1.000
_cell.angle_alpha   90.00
_cell.angle_beta   90.00
_cell.angle_gamma   90.00
#
_symmetry.space_group_name_H-M   'P 1'
#
loop_
_entity.id
_entity.type
_entity.pdbx_description
1 polymer ?
#
loop_
_entity_poly.entity_id
_entity_poly.type
_entity_poly.pdbx_seq_one_letter_code
_entity_poly.pdbx_strand_id
1 'polypeptide(L)'
;FDVEVFSSKALEKAYEEVDKMNNESYKEHVTLYMYTNQAKFKVGYVEGQELYNKNYRLCVDTKEDFEVVERVYGHFRDEYVSAKDVVMFLDENVEVARMNSDIIQKY
;
A
#
# COMPACT_ATOMS: atom_id res chain seq x y z
N PHE A 1 -2.76 2.77 3.87
CA PHE A 1 -1.40 3.33 3.86
C PHE A 1 -0.50 2.19 4.21
N ASP A 2 0.31 1.77 3.26
CA ASP A 2 0.96 0.48 3.34
C ASP A 2 2.46 0.72 3.41
N VAL A 3 3.09 0.16 4.45
CA VAL A 3 4.52 0.30 4.70
C VAL A 3 5.05 -1.04 5.15
N GLU A 4 6.15 -1.45 4.53
CA GLU A 4 6.86 -2.68 4.84
C GLU A 4 8.31 -2.34 5.15
N VAL A 5 8.80 -2.80 6.30
CA VAL A 5 10.17 -2.55 6.75
C VAL A 5 10.85 -3.87 7.04
N PHE A 6 12.00 -4.10 6.42
CA PHE A 6 12.78 -5.31 6.61
C PHE A 6 14.28 -5.00 6.50
N SER A 7 15.09 -5.82 7.18
CA SER A 7 16.55 -5.73 7.08
C SER A 7 17.06 -6.20 5.71
N SER A 8 18.18 -5.69 5.20
CA SER A 8 18.73 -6.22 3.92
C SER A 8 19.05 -7.71 4.02
N LYS A 9 19.46 -8.20 5.21
CA LYS A 9 19.65 -9.64 5.43
C LYS A 9 18.39 -10.48 5.19
N ALA A 10 17.21 -9.94 5.51
CA ALA A 10 15.94 -10.61 5.22
C ALA A 10 15.66 -10.62 3.71
N LEU A 11 15.95 -9.50 3.03
CA LEU A 11 15.84 -9.36 1.58
C LEU A 11 16.76 -10.35 0.83
N GLU A 12 18.05 -10.42 1.20
CA GLU A 12 19.03 -11.35 0.63
C GLU A 12 18.58 -12.80 0.81
N LYS A 13 18.10 -13.15 2.02
CA LYS A 13 17.56 -14.49 2.29
C LYS A 13 16.34 -14.81 1.41
N ALA A 14 15.43 -13.86 1.23
CA ALA A 14 14.27 -14.06 0.36
C ALA A 14 14.72 -14.28 -1.09
N TYR A 15 15.66 -13.47 -1.59
CA TYR A 15 16.22 -13.61 -2.93
C TYR A 15 16.85 -15.00 -3.17
N GLU A 16 17.75 -15.44 -2.29
CA GLU A 16 18.41 -16.76 -2.42
C GLU A 16 17.42 -17.94 -2.43
N GLU A 17 16.33 -17.83 -1.69
CA GLU A 17 15.33 -18.88 -1.63
C GLU A 17 14.39 -18.86 -2.83
N VAL A 18 13.97 -17.67 -3.28
CA VAL A 18 13.08 -17.49 -4.44
C VAL A 18 13.79 -17.85 -5.74
N ASP A 19 15.07 -17.51 -5.88
CA ASP A 19 15.86 -17.82 -7.08
C ASP A 19 15.95 -19.33 -7.33
N LYS A 20 16.00 -20.14 -6.26
CA LYS A 20 15.97 -21.62 -6.34
C LYS A 20 14.62 -22.19 -6.77
N MET A 21 13.53 -21.41 -6.66
CA MET A 21 12.16 -21.89 -6.85
C MET A 21 11.60 -21.66 -8.26
N ASN A 22 12.31 -20.94 -9.14
CA ASN A 22 11.82 -20.53 -10.48
C ASN A 22 10.39 -19.95 -10.44
N ASN A 23 10.03 -19.25 -9.37
CA ASN A 23 8.72 -18.64 -9.18
C ASN A 23 8.83 -17.13 -9.38
N GLU A 24 8.42 -16.65 -10.56
CA GLU A 24 8.50 -15.25 -10.95
C GLU A 24 7.61 -14.33 -10.09
N SER A 25 6.45 -14.82 -9.60
CA SER A 25 5.55 -14.01 -8.77
C SER A 25 6.20 -13.58 -7.44
N TYR A 26 7.09 -14.39 -6.87
CA TYR A 26 7.84 -14.01 -5.68
C TYR A 26 9.01 -13.05 -5.97
N LYS A 27 9.46 -12.96 -7.22
CA LYS A 27 10.47 -11.96 -7.62
C LYS A 27 9.85 -10.58 -7.77
N GLU A 28 8.62 -10.52 -8.27
CA GLU A 28 7.83 -9.29 -8.35
C GLU A 28 7.35 -8.81 -6.98
N HIS A 29 6.84 -9.74 -6.16
CA HIS A 29 6.35 -9.44 -4.81
C HIS A 29 7.24 -10.04 -3.73
N VAL A 30 8.41 -9.44 -3.52
CA VAL A 30 9.43 -9.99 -2.61
C VAL A 30 8.94 -10.15 -1.17
N THR A 31 8.12 -9.22 -0.66
CA THR A 31 7.56 -9.31 0.69
C THR A 31 6.50 -10.41 0.81
N LEU A 32 5.79 -10.75 -0.27
CA LEU A 32 4.86 -11.89 -0.31
C LEU A 32 5.55 -13.19 0.10
N TYR A 33 6.77 -13.43 -0.37
CA TYR A 33 7.54 -14.62 0.02
C TYR A 33 7.79 -14.66 1.54
N MET A 34 8.12 -13.52 2.15
CA MET A 34 8.38 -13.43 3.58
C MET A 34 7.11 -13.72 4.40
N TYR A 35 5.95 -13.19 3.98
CA TYR A 35 4.67 -13.44 4.65
C TYR A 35 4.16 -14.87 4.52
N THR A 36 4.34 -15.52 3.37
CA THR A 36 3.89 -16.91 3.17
C THR A 36 4.83 -17.93 3.83
N ASN A 37 6.05 -17.51 4.19
CA ASN A 37 7.07 -18.35 4.81
C ASN A 37 7.51 -17.83 6.19
N GLN A 38 6.57 -17.42 7.04
CA GLN A 38 6.89 -16.78 8.34
C GLN A 38 7.79 -17.63 9.24
N ALA A 39 7.77 -18.97 9.13
CA ALA A 39 8.70 -19.83 9.87
C ALA A 39 10.18 -19.55 9.56
N LYS A 40 10.49 -18.94 8.41
CA LYS A 40 11.85 -18.57 7.99
C LYS A 40 12.23 -17.14 8.39
N PHE A 41 11.28 -16.32 8.85
CA PHE A 41 11.48 -14.90 9.12
C PHE A 41 10.96 -14.50 10.50
N LYS A 42 11.43 -13.37 11.03
CA LYS A 42 10.82 -12.77 12.22
C LYS A 42 9.83 -11.73 11.73
N VAL A 43 8.55 -12.11 11.68
CA VAL A 43 7.48 -11.26 11.18
C VAL A 43 6.74 -10.65 12.37
N GLY A 44 6.45 -9.35 12.27
CA GLY A 44 5.62 -8.61 13.22
C GLY A 44 4.76 -7.63 12.45
N TYR A 45 3.67 -7.19 13.09
CA TYR A 45 2.72 -6.25 12.51
C TYR A 45 2.70 -4.98 13.36
N VAL A 46 2.67 -3.82 12.71
CA VAL A 46 2.48 -2.52 13.35
C VAL A 46 1.06 -2.08 13.05
N GLU A 47 0.20 -2.09 14.05
CA GLU A 47 -1.17 -1.62 13.92
C GLU A 47 -1.21 -0.09 13.94
N GLY A 48 -1.85 0.49 12.94
CA GLY A 48 -2.12 1.93 12.88
C GLY A 48 -3.23 2.34 13.85
N GLN A 49 -3.33 3.65 14.10
CA GLN A 49 -4.49 4.21 14.81
C GLN A 49 -5.78 4.00 14.01
N GLU A 50 -6.91 3.86 14.70
CA GLU A 50 -8.24 3.63 14.10
C GLU A 50 -8.58 4.66 13.00
N LEU A 51 -8.11 5.89 13.15
CA LEU A 51 -8.23 6.95 12.14
C LEU A 51 -7.84 6.48 10.73
N TYR A 52 -6.79 5.68 10.60
CA TYR A 52 -6.25 5.24 9.31
C TYR A 52 -6.92 3.96 8.78
N ASN A 53 -7.79 3.33 9.56
CA ASN A 53 -8.51 2.12 9.17
C ASN A 53 -9.70 2.49 8.27
N LYS A 54 -9.39 2.86 7.02
CA LYS A 54 -10.34 3.35 6.03
C LYS A 54 -10.27 2.50 4.77
N ASN A 55 -11.43 2.26 4.16
CA ASN A 55 -11.54 1.58 2.86
C ASN A 55 -11.31 2.57 1.70
N TYR A 56 -10.25 3.38 1.77
CA TYR A 56 -9.88 4.30 0.71
C TYR A 56 -8.87 3.65 -0.24
N ARG A 57 -9.14 3.74 -1.55
CA ARG A 57 -8.19 3.34 -2.59
C ARG A 57 -7.28 4.53 -2.90
N LEU A 58 -6.11 4.56 -2.26
CA LEU A 58 -5.09 5.60 -2.45
C LEU A 58 -3.86 5.03 -3.18
N CYS A 59 -4.02 4.85 -4.50
CA CYS A 59 -3.00 4.42 -5.44
C CYS A 59 -3.14 5.25 -6.73
N VAL A 60 -2.35 4.97 -7.77
CA VAL A 60 -2.39 5.67 -9.07
C VAL A 60 -2.26 4.66 -10.21
N ASP A 61 -3.13 3.65 -10.21
CA ASP A 61 -3.10 2.56 -11.21
C ASP A 61 -4.08 2.82 -12.37
N THR A 62 -5.20 3.49 -12.10
CA THR A 62 -6.22 3.85 -13.09
C THR A 62 -6.41 5.37 -13.24
N LYS A 63 -7.25 5.78 -14.20
CA LYS A 63 -7.59 7.19 -14.38
C LYS A 63 -8.38 7.72 -13.18
N GLU A 64 -9.31 6.93 -12.66
CA GLU A 64 -10.14 7.25 -11.51
C GLU A 64 -9.29 7.41 -10.25
N ASP A 65 -8.28 6.56 -10.09
CA ASP A 65 -7.28 6.69 -9.02
C ASP A 65 -6.55 8.03 -9.09
N PHE A 66 -6.09 8.40 -10.29
CA PHE A 66 -5.42 9.69 -10.51
C PHE A 66 -6.36 10.87 -10.22
N GLU A 67 -7.64 10.79 -10.60
CA GLU A 67 -8.62 11.84 -10.32
C GLU A 67 -8.83 12.06 -8.81
N VAL A 68 -8.85 10.99 -7.99
CA VAL A 68 -8.89 11.12 -6.52
C VAL A 68 -7.65 11.85 -5.99
N VAL A 69 -6.46 11.44 -6.42
CA VAL A 69 -5.20 12.05 -5.98
C VAL A 69 -5.11 13.51 -6.45
N GLU A 70 -5.58 13.83 -7.65
CA GLU A 70 -5.64 15.20 -8.16
C GLU A 70 -6.58 16.08 -7.32
N ARG A 71 -7.73 15.56 -6.88
CA ARG A 71 -8.65 16.31 -5.99
C ARG A 71 -8.05 16.57 -4.62
N VAL A 72 -7.39 15.55 -4.03
CA VAL A 72 -6.68 15.70 -2.75
C VAL A 72 -5.58 16.76 -2.90
N TYR A 73 -4.70 16.62 -3.89
CA TYR A 73 -3.62 17.57 -4.13
C TYR A 73 -4.15 18.98 -4.46
N GLY A 74 -5.22 19.08 -5.24
CA GLY A 74 -5.85 20.36 -5.61
C GLY A 74 -6.44 21.12 -4.42
N HIS A 75 -6.90 20.39 -3.39
CA HIS A 75 -7.40 20.95 -2.14
C HIS A 75 -6.27 21.50 -1.27
N PHE A 76 -5.23 20.70 -1.00
CA PHE A 76 -4.15 21.09 -0.10
C PHE A 76 -3.08 21.97 -0.76
N ARG A 77 -2.74 21.68 -2.02
CA ARG A 77 -1.65 22.30 -2.80
C ARG A 77 -0.32 22.30 -2.06
N ASP A 78 -0.08 21.24 -1.30
CA ASP A 78 1.09 21.04 -0.46
C ASP A 78 1.58 19.60 -0.61
N GLU A 79 2.85 19.45 -0.99
CA GLU A 79 3.53 18.15 -1.12
C GLU A 79 3.78 17.49 0.24
N TYR A 80 3.75 18.27 1.33
CA TYR A 80 3.99 17.81 2.70
C TYR A 80 2.71 17.59 3.51
N VAL A 81 1.54 17.54 2.84
CA VAL A 81 0.26 17.25 3.51
C VAL A 81 0.34 15.95 4.31
N SER A 82 -0.18 15.97 5.53
CA SER A 82 -0.13 14.80 6.39
C SER A 82 -1.15 13.74 5.96
N ALA A 83 -0.81 12.47 6.17
CA ALA A 83 -1.75 11.35 5.98
C ALA A 83 -3.06 11.54 6.77
N LYS A 84 -2.99 12.17 7.94
CA LYS A 84 -4.16 12.49 8.77
C LYS A 84 -5.08 13.48 8.07
N ASP A 85 -4.53 14.56 7.53
CA ASP A 85 -5.34 15.59 6.86
C ASP A 85 -5.98 15.04 5.59
N VAL A 86 -5.25 14.20 4.82
CA VAL A 86 -5.80 13.50 3.65
C VAL A 86 -6.99 12.62 4.04
N VAL A 87 -6.88 11.84 5.12
CA VAL A 87 -7.98 11.00 5.61
C VAL A 87 -9.17 11.86 6.04
N MET A 88 -8.94 12.93 6.79
CA MET A 88 -10.02 13.82 7.23
C MET A 88 -10.73 14.49 6.05
N PHE A 89 -9.98 14.92 5.03
CA PHE A 89 -10.55 15.45 3.80
C PHE A 89 -11.45 14.43 3.10
N LEU A 90 -11.02 13.16 2.98
CA LEU A 90 -11.82 12.12 2.34
C LEU A 90 -13.03 11.68 3.19
N ASP A 91 -12.95 11.79 4.51
CA ASP A 91 -14.09 11.59 5.43
C ASP A 91 -15.17 12.66 5.19
N GLU A 92 -14.76 13.90 4.94
CA GLU A 92 -15.65 15.04 4.70
C GLU A 92 -16.15 15.11 3.24
N ASN A 93 -15.41 14.53 2.29
CA ASN A 93 -15.68 14.57 0.84
C ASN A 93 -15.85 13.15 0.29
N VAL A 94 -16.87 12.45 0.79
CA VAL A 94 -17.13 11.02 0.48
C VAL A 94 -17.35 10.79 -1.01
N GLU A 95 -17.84 11.79 -1.75
CA GLU A 95 -17.97 11.73 -3.20
C GLU A 95 -16.63 11.59 -3.91
N VAL A 96 -15.56 12.20 -3.38
CA VAL A 96 -14.19 12.04 -3.88
C VAL A 96 -13.70 10.63 -3.55
N ALA A 97 -13.89 10.18 -2.31
CA ALA A 97 -13.45 8.86 -1.86
C ALA A 97 -14.11 7.69 -2.62
N ARG A 98 -15.29 7.90 -3.20
CA ARG A 98 -16.05 6.89 -3.97
C ARG A 98 -15.71 6.85 -5.46
N MET A 99 -14.95 7.81 -5.99
CA MET A 99 -14.69 7.89 -7.43
C MET A 99 -13.98 6.63 -7.97
N ASN A 100 -13.18 5.98 -7.14
CA ASN A 100 -12.45 4.76 -7.49
C ASN A 100 -12.78 3.56 -6.60
N SER A 101 -13.86 3.61 -5.80
CA SER A 101 -14.18 2.53 -4.86
C SER A 101 -14.57 1.22 -5.55
N ASP A 102 -15.09 1.30 -6.78
CA ASP A 102 -15.57 0.14 -7.54
C ASP A 102 -14.50 -0.44 -8.48
N ILE A 103 -13.29 0.12 -8.48
CA ILE A 103 -12.19 -0.37 -9.28
C ILE A 103 -11.72 -1.72 -8.73
N ILE A 104 -11.97 -2.76 -9.51
CA ILE A 104 -11.48 -4.11 -9.21
C ILE A 104 -10.04 -4.21 -9.70
N GLN A 105 -9.11 -4.34 -8.76
CA GLN A 105 -7.71 -4.59 -9.06
C GLN A 105 -7.57 -5.94 -9.77
N LYS A 106 -7.01 -5.93 -10.98
CA LYS A 106 -6.61 -7.15 -11.68
C LYS A 106 -5.19 -7.45 -11.26
N TYR A 107 -5.00 -8.52 -10.49
CA TYR A 107 -3.70 -9.16 -10.28
C TYR A 107 -3.42 -10.12 -11.44
#